data_AF-A0A836T9K2-F1
#
_entry.id   AF-A0A836T9K2-F1
#
_cell.length_a   1.000
_cell.length_b   1.000
_cell.length_c   1.000
_cell.angle_alpha   90.00
_cell.angle_beta   90.00
_cell.angle_gamma   90.00
#
_symmetry.space_group_name_H-M   'P 1'
#
loop_
_entity.id
_entity.type
_entity.pdbx_description
1 polymer ?
#
loop_
_entity_poly.entity_id
_entity_poly.type
_entity_poly.pdbx_seq_one_letter_code
_entity_poly.pdbx_strand_id
1 'polypeptide(L)' 'MNTHFKIIIPAYNVEDWIENALTSVLNQDYDNFECILTDDCSTDNTSEIIRNFISDNQAQDYFIL' A
#
# COMPACT_ATOMS: atom_id res chain seq x y z
N MET A 1 -15.87 -14.07 10.28
CA MET A 1 -14.57 -14.69 10.64
C MET A 1 -13.72 -13.62 11.29
N ASN A 2 -12.90 -13.95 12.30
CA ASN A 2 -12.06 -12.97 13.01
C ASN A 2 -10.57 -13.38 12.89
N THR A 3 -10.07 -13.43 11.67
CA THR A 3 -8.68 -13.79 11.38
C THR A 3 -7.96 -12.55 10.90
N HIS A 4 -6.97 -12.11 11.68
CA HIS A 4 -6.16 -10.95 11.30
C HIS A 4 -5.12 -11.35 10.23
N PHE A 5 -4.96 -10.52 9.20
CA PHE A 5 -3.99 -10.74 8.12
C PHE A 5 -2.98 -9.60 8.01
N LYS A 6 -1.79 -9.92 7.50
CA LYS A 6 -0.80 -8.93 7.07
C LYS A 6 -0.60 -9.07 5.56
N ILE A 7 -0.80 -7.98 4.83
CA ILE A 7 -0.54 -7.88 3.40
C ILE A 7 0.81 -7.19 3.25
N ILE A 8 1.73 -7.79 2.50
CA ILE A 8 3.06 -7.22 2.24
C ILE A 8 3.19 -6.95 0.75
N ILE A 9 3.50 -5.70 0.40
CA ILE A 9 3.63 -5.22 -0.98
C ILE A 9 5.04 -4.65 -1.18
N PRO A 10 5.97 -5.44 -1.74
CA PRO A 10 7.24 -4.91 -2.21
C PRO A 10 7.04 -4.17 -3.53
N ALA A 11 7.62 -2.98 -3.65
CA ALA A 11 7.54 -2.12 -4.81
C ALA A 11 8.94 -1.72 -5.28
N TYR A 12 9.17 -1.81 -6.59
CA TYR A 12 10.37 -1.30 -7.25
C TYR A 12 10.03 -0.89 -8.68
N ASN A 13 10.10 0.42 -8.96
CA ASN A 13 9.81 0.98 -10.27
C ASN A 13 8.46 0.54 -10.88
N VAL A 14 7.37 0.78 -10.15
CA VAL A 14 6.00 0.37 -10.49
C VAL A 14 5.03 1.56 -10.45
N GLU A 15 5.48 2.76 -10.81
CA GLU A 15 4.67 3.99 -10.74
C GLU A 15 3.32 3.88 -11.48
N ASP A 16 3.27 3.15 -12.60
CA ASP A 16 2.06 2.95 -13.40
C ASP A 16 0.99 2.05 -12.73
N TRP A 17 1.39 1.26 -11.72
CA TRP A 17 0.55 0.18 -11.17
C TRP A 17 0.29 0.31 -9.68
N ILE A 18 1.16 0.99 -8.96
CA ILE A 18 1.15 0.99 -7.50
C ILE A 18 -0.16 1.57 -6.95
N GLU A 19 -0.69 2.64 -7.53
CA GLU A 19 -1.97 3.23 -7.10
C GLU A 19 -3.13 2.23 -7.24
N ASN A 20 -3.23 1.53 -8.36
CA ASN A 20 -4.27 0.51 -8.58
C ASN A 20 -4.18 -0.64 -7.56
N ALA A 21 -2.96 -1.07 -7.22
CA ALA A 21 -2.76 -2.10 -6.21
C ALA A 21 -3.20 -1.62 -4.83
N LEU A 22 -2.86 -0.38 -4.45
CA LEU A 22 -3.26 0.23 -3.18
C LEU A 22 -4.77 0.44 -3.11
N THR A 23 -5.40 0.95 -4.17
CA THR A 23 -6.86 1.08 -4.26
C THR A 23 -7.57 -0.27 -4.13
N SER A 24 -7.00 -1.33 -4.70
CA SER A 24 -7.54 -2.69 -4.53
C SER A 24 -7.53 -3.12 -3.06
N VAL A 25 -6.42 -2.92 -2.34
CA VAL A 25 -6.33 -3.28 -0.91
C VAL A 25 -7.21 -2.38 -0.04
N LEU A 26 -7.35 -1.10 -0.37
CA LEU A 26 -8.22 -0.17 0.36
C LEU A 26 -9.70 -0.56 0.26
N ASN A 27 -10.12 -1.11 -0.88
CA ASN A 27 -11.52 -1.46 -1.16
C ASN A 27 -11.88 -2.91 -0.78
N GLN A 28 -11.11 -3.58 0.08
CA GLN A 28 -11.46 -4.93 0.55
C GLN A 28 -12.70 -4.89 1.45
N ASP A 29 -13.58 -5.89 1.32
CA ASP A 29 -14.78 -6.06 2.16
C ASP A 29 -14.45 -6.54 3.60
N TYR A 30 -13.19 -6.90 3.87
CA TYR A 30 -12.70 -7.34 5.16
C TYR A 30 -11.73 -6.31 5.71
N ASP A 31 -11.92 -5.86 6.95
CA ASP A 31 -11.23 -4.69 7.55
C ASP A 31 -10.12 -5.06 8.55
N ASN A 32 -10.10 -6.29 9.06
CA ASN A 32 -9.13 -6.71 10.07
C ASN A 32 -7.80 -7.15 9.44
N PHE A 33 -7.09 -6.21 8.81
CA PHE A 33 -5.76 -6.42 8.25
C PHE A 33 -4.84 -5.21 8.43
N GLU A 34 -3.53 -5.46 8.35
CA GLU A 34 -2.49 -4.44 8.21
C GLU A 34 -1.83 -4.57 6.83
N CYS A 35 -1.46 -3.44 6.22
CA CYS A 35 -0.73 -3.40 4.95
C CYS A 35 0.67 -2.84 5.16
N ILE A 36 1.69 -3.58 4.72
CA ILE A 36 3.10 -3.18 4.83
C ILE A 36 3.64 -3.02 3.41
N LEU A 37 4.06 -1.80 3.10
CA LEU A 37 4.64 -1.40 1.83
C LEU A 37 6.14 -1.25 2.00
N THR A 38 6.92 -1.81 1.08
CA THR A 38 8.38 -1.67 1.10
C THR A 38 8.84 -1.16 -0.25
N ASP A 39 9.48 0.01 -0.30
CA ASP A 39 10.05 0.55 -1.54
C ASP A 39 11.53 0.19 -1.65
N ASP A 40 11.91 -0.62 -2.65
CA ASP A 40 13.28 -1.11 -2.85
C ASP A 40 14.16 -0.09 -3.57
N CYS A 41 14.17 1.15 -3.05
CA CYS A 41 14.88 2.28 -3.64
C CYS A 41 14.48 2.54 -5.11
N SER A 42 13.18 2.65 -5.37
CA SER A 42 12.69 3.03 -6.70
C SER A 42 13.31 4.34 -7.18
N THR A 43 13.58 4.42 -8.47
CA THR A 43 14.13 5.60 -9.14
C THR A 43 13.07 6.37 -9.93
N ASP A 44 11.85 5.85 -9.98
CA ASP A 44 10.66 6.47 -10.56
C ASP A 44 9.77 7.09 -9.46
N ASN A 45 8.52 7.46 -9.77
CA ASN A 45 7.63 8.10 -8.81
C ASN A 45 6.94 7.13 -7.83
N THR A 46 7.28 5.84 -7.82
CA THR A 46 6.62 4.81 -6.99
C THR A 46 6.46 5.25 -5.53
N SER A 47 7.55 5.65 -4.88
CA SER A 47 7.52 6.01 -3.46
C SER A 47 6.77 7.31 -3.19
N GLU A 48 6.74 8.25 -4.15
CA GLU A 48 5.93 9.47 -4.03
C GLU A 48 4.44 9.15 -4.10
N ILE A 49 4.03 8.32 -5.08
CA ILE A 49 2.65 7.88 -5.23
C ILE A 49 2.16 7.15 -3.97
N ILE A 50 2.97 6.26 -3.39
CA ILE A 50 2.65 5.57 -2.14
C ILE A 50 2.39 6.56 -1.00
N ARG A 51 3.28 7.54 -0.81
CA ARG A 51 3.15 8.55 0.27
C ARG A 51 1.90 9.41 0.10
N ASN A 52 1.64 9.88 -1.12
CA ASN A 52 0.46 10.68 -1.43
C ASN A 52 -0.82 9.87 -1.19
N PHE A 53 -0.86 8.61 -1.66
CA PHE A 53 -2.01 7.73 -1.45
C PHE A 53 -2.35 7.54 0.03
N ILE A 54 -1.35 7.27 0.89
CA ILE A 54 -1.57 7.08 2.33
C ILE A 54 -2.09 8.36 2.99
N SER A 55 -1.53 9.52 2.61
CA SER A 55 -1.95 10.82 3.10
C SER A 55 -3.40 11.14 2.72
N ASP A 56 -3.77 10.94 1.46
CA ASP A 56 -5.08 11.33 0.91
C ASP A 56 -6.22 10.42 1.41
N ASN A 57 -5.93 9.14 1.67
CA ASN A 57 -6.93 8.15 2.08
C ASN A 57 -6.98 7.89 3.59
N GLN A 58 -6.15 8.57 4.40
CA GLN A 58 -6.03 8.32 5.84
C GLN A 58 -5.84 6.82 6.15
N ALA A 59 -5.02 6.13 5.34
CA ALA A 59 -4.82 4.69 5.43
C ALA A 59 -3.89 4.34 6.60
N GLN A 60 -4.39 4.48 7.84
CA GLN A 60 -3.58 4.40 9.07
C GLN A 60 -2.93 3.03 9.31
N ASP A 61 -3.49 1.97 8.73
CA ASP A 61 -2.95 0.61 8.81
C ASP A 61 -1.93 0.29 7.70
N TYR A 62 -1.50 1.32 6.95
CA TYR A 62 -0.49 1.22 5.89
C TYR A 62 0.84 1.77 6.39
N PHE A 63 1.86 0.93 6.42
CA PHE A 63 3.20 1.28 6.87
C PHE A 63 4.18 1.23 5.71
N ILE A 64 5.01 2.26 5.55
CA ILE A 64 6.13 2.24 4.60
C ILE A 64 7.41 1.85 5.36
N LEU A 65 8.10 0.82 4.90
CA LEU A 65 9.42 0.40 5.38
C LEU A 65 10.51 0.67 4.33
#